data_AF-A0A803J3H1-F1
#
_entry.id   AF-A0A803J3H1-F1
#
_cell.length_a   1.000
_cell.length_b   1.000
_cell.length_c   1.000
_cell.angle_alpha   90.00
_cell.angle_beta   90.00
_cell.angle_gamma   90.00
#
_symmetry.space_group_name_H-M   'P 1'
#
loop_
_entity.id
_entity.type
_entity.pdbx_description
1 polymer ?
#
loop_
_entity_poly.entity_id
_entity_poly.type
_entity_poly.pdbx_seq_one_letter_code
_entity_poly.pdbx_strand_id
1 'polypeptide(L)'
;MGGERRRGRKGSCQAPAQPPTGAQFSRLHVLGMSAPQEKEPCKRARGDDGFDGIIRPGLQGSPEKKKRKSSLQVNFPPFLFEVFLFAPIDDNKSSAKIGNGVILFNLHKKEPAVWDALTLANMGKEEMQKIRENAVAKEQEKAQQETKARAERKRENEKYSLEVTMKIEDAERKRIEDVKHEERKKATEELEKWKEKERIQELNEKIQKKQMRRENESNKAVHTRSSEHCSTATSVQNDSPVNVKQKEKILPPTRSTGCIQIQFTPRVFPTALRESRVAEEEEWLHKQAEARRAINVVDPGLQDLTDEEKNPEWLKDKGNKLFAAGDILAAVNALNLAIQLNNKIPELYLNRSACHLKLRNLHKTIEDSSKALELLTPPVQGNASARIKAHLRRGTAFCELELYVEGLQDYETALKIDPTNQKVKSDAEKIRRIIQSSLLDNE
;
A
#
# COMPACT_ATOMS: atom_id res chain seq x y z
N MET A 1 20.66 60.69 18.32
CA MET A 1 19.48 60.05 18.94
C MET A 1 19.79 58.57 19.10
N GLY A 2 19.70 57.88 20.22
CA GLY A 2 19.52 58.19 21.62
C GLY A 2 19.89 56.88 22.32
N GLY A 3 20.82 56.91 23.26
CA GLY A 3 21.31 55.73 23.98
C GLY A 3 21.41 56.06 25.45
N GLU A 4 20.34 55.75 26.19
CA GLU A 4 20.21 56.06 27.61
C GLU A 4 20.83 54.98 28.50
N ARG A 5 21.50 55.48 29.54
CA ARG A 5 22.27 54.75 30.53
C ARG A 5 21.38 54.24 31.67
N ARG A 6 21.73 53.04 32.12
CA ARG A 6 21.76 52.53 33.50
C ARG A 6 21.28 53.50 34.61
N ARG A 7 20.44 53.00 35.52
CA ARG A 7 20.82 52.55 36.89
C ARG A 7 19.57 52.28 37.74
N GLY A 8 19.46 51.06 38.26
CA GLY A 8 18.52 50.72 39.32
C GLY A 8 19.00 51.24 40.68
N ARG A 9 18.05 51.66 41.52
CA ARG A 9 18.25 51.99 42.93
C ARG A 9 17.20 51.27 43.77
N LYS A 10 17.67 50.73 44.91
CA LYS A 10 16.94 50.04 45.97
C LYS A 10 15.98 50.98 46.73
N GLY A 11 14.93 50.42 47.32
CA GLY A 11 14.12 51.05 48.36
C GLY A 11 12.90 50.18 48.71
N SER A 12 12.64 49.98 50.00
CA SER A 12 11.87 48.89 50.61
C SER A 12 10.48 49.28 51.11
N CYS A 13 9.67 48.25 51.40
CA CYS A 13 8.55 48.17 52.35
C CYS A 13 7.19 48.79 51.94
N GLN A 14 6.22 47.92 51.63
CA GLN A 14 5.04 47.66 52.50
C GLN A 14 4.16 46.56 51.88
N ALA A 15 3.81 45.57 52.71
CA ALA A 15 2.94 44.46 52.36
C ALA A 15 1.45 44.88 52.36
N PRO A 16 0.59 44.20 51.60
CA PRO A 16 -0.81 44.05 51.97
C PRO A 16 -1.15 42.59 52.29
N ALA A 17 -1.64 42.42 53.52
CA ALA A 17 -2.72 41.56 53.99
C ALA A 17 -2.96 40.20 53.30
N GLN A 18 -2.73 39.14 54.08
CA GLN A 18 -3.29 37.81 53.83
C GLN A 18 -4.82 37.82 54.04
N PRO A 19 -5.61 37.17 53.17
CA PRO A 19 -6.93 36.67 53.52
C PRO A 19 -6.83 35.29 54.20
N PRO A 20 -7.84 34.89 54.98
CA PRO A 20 -7.71 33.94 56.07
C PRO A 20 -7.51 32.50 55.60
N THR A 21 -6.55 31.84 56.24
CA THR A 21 -6.50 30.39 56.44
C THR A 21 -7.87 29.86 56.82
N GLY A 22 -8.48 29.07 55.94
CA GLY A 22 -9.82 28.55 56.18
C GLY A 22 -10.33 27.52 55.19
N ALA A 23 -9.47 26.74 54.54
CA ALA A 23 -9.92 25.51 53.88
C ALA A 23 -9.65 24.34 54.84
N GLN A 24 -10.64 24.02 55.68
CA GLN A 24 -10.66 22.75 56.41
C GLN A 24 -10.81 21.61 55.37
N PHE A 25 -9.69 21.15 54.82
CA PHE A 25 -9.65 19.93 54.03
C PHE A 25 -9.96 18.76 54.95
N SER A 26 -11.16 18.19 54.80
CA SER A 26 -11.54 16.95 55.47
C SER A 26 -10.79 15.80 54.80
N ARG A 27 -9.64 15.44 55.38
CA ARG A 27 -8.79 14.32 54.94
C ARG A 27 -9.45 13.00 55.36
N LEU A 28 -10.05 12.27 54.41
CA LEU A 28 -10.64 10.97 54.70
C LEU A 28 -9.60 9.84 54.53
N HIS A 29 -9.37 9.06 55.59
CA HIS A 29 -8.62 7.80 55.55
C HIS A 29 -9.59 6.66 55.25
N VAL A 30 -9.40 5.95 54.13
CA VAL A 30 -10.07 4.66 53.88
C VAL A 30 -9.08 3.55 54.29
N LEU A 31 -9.45 2.81 55.35
CA LEU A 31 -8.69 1.66 55.86
C LEU A 31 -8.93 0.42 54.97
N GLY A 32 -7.93 -0.46 54.98
CA GLY A 32 -7.68 -1.54 54.01
C GLY A 32 -8.82 -2.52 53.74
N MET A 33 -8.72 -3.14 52.56
CA MET A 33 -9.50 -4.29 52.14
C MET A 33 -9.23 -5.48 53.09
N SER A 34 -10.29 -5.97 53.74
CA SER A 34 -10.35 -7.33 54.31
C SER A 34 -11.72 -7.91 53.96
N ALA A 35 -11.78 -9.24 53.80
CA ALA A 35 -12.93 -10.00 53.32
C ALA A 35 -14.20 -9.85 54.22
N PRO A 36 -15.38 -10.33 53.79
CA PRO A 36 -16.66 -9.65 53.95
C PRO A 36 -17.18 -9.70 55.39
N GLN A 37 -17.28 -8.55 56.04
CA GLN A 37 -18.20 -8.35 57.16
C GLN A 37 -18.76 -6.93 57.09
N GLU A 38 -20.09 -6.85 57.15
CA GLU A 38 -20.90 -5.64 57.30
C GLU A 38 -20.32 -4.71 58.37
N LYS A 39 -20.08 -3.43 58.07
CA LYS A 39 -20.30 -2.28 58.96
C LYS A 39 -20.56 -0.98 58.17
N GLU A 40 -21.42 -0.17 58.76
CA GLU A 40 -22.21 0.97 58.28
C GLU A 40 -21.51 2.20 57.65
N PRO A 41 -22.28 3.07 56.96
CA PRO A 41 -21.80 4.19 56.15
C PRO A 41 -21.81 5.55 56.88
N CYS A 42 -20.83 6.41 56.61
CA CYS A 42 -20.96 7.87 56.40
C CYS A 42 -19.62 8.60 56.59
N LYS A 43 -19.34 9.59 55.72
CA LYS A 43 -19.15 11.01 56.12
C LYS A 43 -19.01 11.94 54.90
N ARG A 44 -19.97 12.87 54.83
CA ARG A 44 -20.25 14.00 53.90
C ARG A 44 -19.07 14.59 53.10
N ALA A 45 -19.36 14.93 51.83
CA ALA A 45 -18.62 15.91 51.04
C ALA A 45 -19.22 17.31 51.27
N ARG A 46 -18.44 18.28 51.77
CA ARG A 46 -18.81 19.72 51.72
C ARG A 46 -17.71 20.46 50.98
N GLY A 47 -18.07 21.12 49.88
CA GLY A 47 -17.19 21.97 49.07
C GLY A 47 -17.61 22.00 47.60
N ASP A 48 -17.54 23.18 46.99
CA ASP A 48 -18.11 23.46 45.66
C ASP A 48 -17.21 23.05 44.47
N ASP A 49 -15.90 22.82 44.67
CA ASP A 49 -14.95 22.80 43.53
C ASP A 49 -14.11 21.52 43.33
N GLY A 50 -14.44 20.39 43.97
CA GLY A 50 -13.79 19.11 43.64
C GLY A 50 -13.75 18.09 44.77
N PHE A 51 -13.39 16.86 44.42
CA PHE A 51 -13.27 15.72 45.33
C PHE A 51 -11.92 15.01 45.13
N ASP A 52 -11.22 14.73 46.24
CA ASP A 52 -9.96 13.97 46.27
C ASP A 52 -10.19 12.60 46.94
N GLY A 53 -10.00 11.51 46.19
CA GLY A 53 -10.06 10.13 46.69
C GLY A 53 -8.69 9.45 46.72
N ILE A 54 -8.37 8.73 47.79
CA ILE A 54 -7.12 7.96 47.96
C ILE A 54 -7.45 6.46 48.02
N ILE A 55 -6.95 5.69 47.06
CA ILE A 55 -7.04 4.21 47.06
C ILE A 55 -5.63 3.64 47.20
N ARG A 56 -5.37 2.77 48.17
CA ARG A 56 -4.06 2.10 48.39
C ARG A 56 -4.06 0.64 47.88
N PRO A 57 -3.65 0.34 46.64
CA PRO A 57 -3.30 -1.02 46.24
C PRO A 57 -1.96 -1.45 46.86
N GLY A 58 -1.99 -2.55 47.62
CA GLY A 58 -0.77 -3.26 47.99
C GLY A 58 -0.24 -4.06 46.79
N LEU A 59 1.07 -3.91 46.53
CA LEU A 59 1.92 -4.66 45.58
C LEU A 59 1.92 -4.24 44.10
N GLN A 60 3.06 -4.51 43.44
CA GLN A 60 3.57 -3.93 42.19
C GLN A 60 2.83 -4.41 40.93
N GLY A 61 2.40 -3.45 40.10
CA GLY A 61 1.92 -3.65 38.73
C GLY A 61 1.45 -2.31 38.14
N SER A 62 1.51 -2.15 36.81
CA SER A 62 1.03 -0.94 36.13
C SER A 62 -0.50 -0.99 35.98
N PRO A 63 -1.27 -0.05 36.58
CA PRO A 63 -2.73 -0.09 36.51
C PRO A 63 -3.26 0.40 35.15
N GLU A 64 -4.18 -0.36 34.56
CA GLU A 64 -4.93 0.06 33.37
C GLU A 64 -6.18 0.83 33.83
N LYS A 65 -6.31 2.08 33.37
CA LYS A 65 -7.39 3.00 33.78
C LYS A 65 -8.41 3.16 32.66
N LYS A 66 -9.70 2.97 32.97
CA LYS A 66 -10.79 3.42 32.11
C LYS A 66 -11.68 4.40 32.89
N LYS A 67 -11.59 5.67 32.52
CA LYS A 67 -12.50 6.71 33.00
C LYS A 67 -13.68 6.79 32.05
N ARG A 68 -14.90 6.72 32.59
CA ARG A 68 -16.12 6.94 31.81
C ARG A 68 -16.91 8.07 32.47
N LYS A 69 -17.71 8.77 31.67
CA LYS A 69 -18.48 9.96 32.06
C LYS A 69 -19.33 9.79 33.33
N SER A 70 -19.77 8.57 33.63
CA SER A 70 -20.63 8.23 34.76
C SER A 70 -20.09 7.10 35.65
N SER A 71 -18.94 6.51 35.29
CA SER A 71 -18.34 5.44 36.08
C SER A 71 -16.82 5.43 36.00
N LEU A 72 -16.20 5.09 37.12
CA LEU A 72 -14.77 4.99 37.27
C LEU A 72 -14.39 3.52 37.40
N GLN A 73 -13.52 3.04 36.53
CA GLN A 73 -13.04 1.66 36.57
C GLN A 73 -11.51 1.63 36.66
N VAL A 74 -11.00 0.93 37.67
CA VAL A 74 -9.57 0.65 37.85
C VAL A 74 -9.38 -0.84 37.91
N ASN A 75 -8.59 -1.36 36.99
CA ASN A 75 -8.21 -2.76 36.99
C ASN A 75 -6.77 -2.91 37.52
N PHE A 76 -6.62 -3.74 38.55
CA PHE A 76 -5.33 -4.18 39.05
C PHE A 76 -5.42 -5.68 39.33
N PRO A 77 -5.17 -6.55 38.34
CA PRO A 77 -5.40 -7.99 38.46
C PRO A 77 -4.76 -8.56 39.74
N PRO A 78 -5.51 -9.30 40.61
CA PRO A 78 -6.88 -9.82 40.43
C PRO A 78 -8.03 -8.90 40.88
N PHE A 79 -7.75 -7.67 41.28
CA PHE A 79 -8.71 -6.73 41.86
C PHE A 79 -9.31 -5.77 40.84
N LEU A 80 -10.63 -5.60 40.90
CA LEU A 80 -11.37 -4.60 40.13
C LEU A 80 -12.04 -3.62 41.09
N PHE A 81 -11.75 -2.33 40.92
CA PHE A 81 -12.45 -1.26 41.60
C PHE A 81 -13.37 -0.53 40.62
N GLU A 82 -14.66 -0.50 40.90
CA GLU A 82 -15.68 0.15 40.08
C GLU A 82 -16.56 1.05 40.95
N VAL A 83 -16.77 2.28 40.51
CA VAL A 83 -17.60 3.29 41.19
C VAL A 83 -18.50 3.96 40.16
N PHE A 84 -19.81 3.97 40.41
CA PHE A 84 -20.77 4.73 39.63
C PHE A 84 -21.00 6.09 40.29
N LEU A 85 -20.65 7.17 39.59
CA LEU A 85 -20.70 8.51 40.13
C LEU A 85 -22.14 9.03 40.17
N PHE A 86 -22.45 9.85 41.17
CA PHE A 86 -23.78 10.45 41.35
C PHE A 86 -24.28 11.22 40.11
N ALA A 87 -23.39 11.96 39.45
CA ALA A 87 -23.69 12.73 38.25
C ALA A 87 -22.48 12.71 37.28
N PRO A 88 -22.69 13.05 36.00
CA PRO A 88 -21.61 12.98 35.01
C PRO A 88 -20.47 13.95 35.30
N ILE A 89 -19.26 13.53 34.96
CA ILE A 89 -18.02 14.31 35.08
C ILE A 89 -17.53 14.80 33.72
N ASP A 90 -16.73 15.87 33.73
CA ASP A 90 -16.03 16.36 32.54
C ASP A 90 -14.74 15.57 32.34
N ASP A 91 -14.72 14.68 31.34
CA ASP A 91 -13.57 13.83 31.03
C ASP A 91 -12.31 14.63 30.68
N ASN A 92 -12.45 15.81 30.06
CA ASN A 92 -11.32 16.59 29.54
C ASN A 92 -10.58 17.33 30.66
N LYS A 93 -11.31 17.75 31.70
CA LYS A 93 -10.74 18.46 32.86
C LYS A 93 -10.33 17.51 33.98
N SER A 94 -10.92 16.31 34.03
CA SER A 94 -10.68 15.34 35.10
C SER A 94 -9.38 14.56 34.90
N SER A 95 -8.46 14.63 35.87
CA SER A 95 -7.14 13.97 35.80
C SER A 95 -7.04 12.80 36.79
N ALA A 96 -6.14 11.84 36.52
CA ALA A 96 -5.90 10.74 37.47
C ALA A 96 -4.43 10.36 37.46
N LYS A 97 -3.79 10.43 38.62
CA LYS A 97 -2.36 10.16 38.79
C LYS A 97 -2.17 8.82 39.51
N ILE A 98 -1.07 8.12 39.21
CA ILE A 98 -0.67 6.87 39.86
C ILE A 98 0.70 7.14 40.47
N GLY A 99 0.86 6.86 41.77
CA GLY A 99 2.15 7.01 42.43
C GLY A 99 2.14 6.36 43.80
N ASN A 100 3.27 5.76 44.20
CA ASN A 100 3.48 5.18 45.54
C ASN A 100 2.40 4.18 45.98
N GLY A 101 1.93 3.32 45.06
CA GLY A 101 0.85 2.37 45.37
C GLY A 101 -0.47 3.06 45.73
N VAL A 102 -0.70 4.27 45.19
CA VAL A 102 -1.95 5.03 45.33
C VAL A 102 -2.42 5.54 43.98
N ILE A 103 -3.73 5.49 43.76
CA ILE A 103 -4.36 6.17 42.62
C ILE A 103 -5.14 7.36 43.16
N LEU A 104 -4.78 8.55 42.67
CA LEU A 104 -5.44 9.81 42.99
C LEU A 104 -6.31 10.22 41.79
N PHE A 105 -7.59 10.46 42.05
CA PHE A 105 -8.55 10.95 41.05
C PHE A 105 -8.93 12.39 41.36
N ASN A 106 -8.75 13.27 40.38
CA ASN A 106 -9.24 14.65 40.43
C ASN A 106 -10.38 14.75 39.43
N LEU A 107 -11.60 14.69 39.92
CA LEU A 107 -12.81 14.65 39.09
C LEU A 107 -13.51 16.01 39.11
N HIS A 108 -13.75 16.58 37.93
CA HIS A 108 -14.53 17.80 37.76
C HIS A 108 -15.96 17.45 37.38
N LYS A 109 -16.92 17.94 38.17
CA LYS A 109 -18.35 17.77 37.89
C LYS A 109 -18.69 18.47 36.57
N LYS A 110 -19.53 17.84 35.74
CA LYS A 110 -20.00 18.45 34.50
C LYS A 110 -20.99 19.58 34.76
N GLU A 111 -21.80 19.43 35.80
CA GLU A 111 -22.76 20.42 36.27
C GLU A 111 -22.43 20.81 37.72
N PRO A 112 -22.48 22.11 38.07
CA PRO A 112 -22.22 22.57 39.43
C PRO A 112 -23.41 22.20 40.33
N ALA A 113 -23.32 21.03 40.98
CA ALA A 113 -24.32 20.54 41.92
C ALA A 113 -23.66 19.97 43.18
N VAL A 114 -24.31 20.14 44.33
CA VAL A 114 -23.87 19.53 45.60
C VAL A 114 -24.16 18.03 45.57
N TRP A 115 -23.18 17.20 45.94
CA TRP A 115 -23.31 15.74 45.97
C TRP A 115 -23.33 15.29 47.44
N ASP A 116 -24.46 14.75 47.90
CA ASP A 116 -24.58 14.22 49.26
C ASP A 116 -23.76 12.94 49.47
N ALA A 117 -23.55 12.17 48.38
CA ALA A 117 -22.68 11.00 48.31
C ALA A 117 -21.96 10.95 46.95
N LEU A 118 -20.77 10.31 46.92
CA LEU A 118 -20.00 10.11 45.68
C LEU A 118 -20.70 9.14 44.72
N THR A 119 -21.41 8.17 45.29
CA THR A 119 -22.15 7.12 44.58
C THR A 119 -23.65 7.28 44.77
N LEU A 120 -24.43 6.85 43.78
CA LEU A 120 -25.87 6.64 43.93
C LEU A 120 -26.09 5.51 44.95
N ALA A 121 -26.83 5.76 46.03
CA ALA A 121 -27.18 4.74 47.02
C ALA A 121 -28.30 3.84 46.47
N ASN A 122 -28.24 2.52 46.74
CA ASN A 122 -29.24 1.51 46.33
C ASN A 122 -29.44 1.29 44.81
N MET A 123 -28.39 1.32 44.00
CA MET A 123 -28.51 0.95 42.58
C MET A 123 -28.70 -0.57 42.41
N GLY A 124 -29.69 -0.97 41.63
CA GLY A 124 -29.90 -2.38 41.26
C GLY A 124 -28.79 -2.89 40.32
N LYS A 125 -28.47 -4.19 40.38
CA LYS A 125 -27.46 -4.82 39.52
C LYS A 125 -27.73 -4.57 38.02
N GLU A 126 -29.00 -4.55 37.62
CA GLU A 126 -29.44 -4.30 36.24
C GLU A 126 -29.22 -2.85 35.80
N GLU A 127 -29.40 -1.88 36.69
CA GLU A 127 -29.22 -0.46 36.37
C GLU A 127 -27.74 -0.13 36.17
N MET A 128 -26.87 -0.70 37.02
CA MET A 128 -25.41 -0.61 36.85
C MET A 128 -24.96 -1.21 35.51
N GLN A 129 -25.57 -2.34 35.10
CA GLN A 129 -25.31 -2.95 33.81
C GLN A 129 -25.75 -2.06 32.64
N LYS A 130 -26.96 -1.49 32.70
CA LYS A 130 -27.46 -0.56 31.67
C LYS A 130 -26.58 0.68 31.53
N ILE A 131 -26.10 1.25 32.63
CA ILE A 131 -25.17 2.40 32.60
C ILE A 131 -23.85 2.00 31.91
N ARG A 132 -23.34 0.80 32.18
CA ARG A 132 -22.13 0.28 31.55
C ARG A 132 -22.31 0.09 30.05
N GLU A 133 -23.40 -0.55 29.64
CA GLU A 133 -23.74 -0.77 28.23
C GLU A 133 -23.91 0.55 27.47
N ASN A 134 -24.63 1.52 28.05
CA ASN A 134 -24.80 2.85 27.47
C ASN A 134 -23.48 3.62 27.35
N ALA A 135 -22.58 3.51 28.34
CA ALA A 135 -21.27 4.14 28.29
C ALA A 135 -20.38 3.53 27.19
N VAL A 136 -20.40 2.19 27.03
CA VAL A 136 -19.69 1.49 25.94
C VAL A 136 -20.28 1.88 24.59
N ALA A 137 -21.61 1.85 24.44
CA ALA A 137 -22.30 2.17 23.19
C ALA A 137 -21.98 3.60 22.72
N LYS A 138 -21.99 4.57 23.63
CA LYS A 138 -21.66 5.97 23.32
C LYS A 138 -20.21 6.17 22.89
N GLU A 139 -19.29 5.41 23.48
CA GLU A 139 -17.88 5.44 23.11
C GLU A 139 -17.64 4.80 21.74
N GLN A 140 -18.31 3.67 21.47
CA GLN A 140 -18.33 3.03 20.16
C GLN A 140 -18.93 3.94 19.08
N GLU A 141 -20.05 4.60 19.37
CA GLU A 141 -20.69 5.55 18.44
C GLU A 141 -19.75 6.73 18.12
N LYS A 142 -19.12 7.32 19.15
CA LYS A 142 -18.14 8.40 18.95
C LYS A 142 -16.96 7.94 18.10
N ALA A 143 -16.41 6.75 18.38
CA ALA A 143 -15.32 6.18 17.58
C ALA A 143 -15.75 5.91 16.12
N GLN A 144 -16.98 5.44 15.90
CA GLN A 144 -17.55 5.27 14.55
C GLN A 144 -17.74 6.61 13.83
N GLN A 145 -18.16 7.66 14.53
CA GLN A 145 -18.28 9.00 13.95
C GLN A 145 -16.90 9.58 13.58
N GLU A 146 -15.90 9.41 14.44
CA GLU A 146 -14.52 9.85 14.18
C GLU A 146 -13.90 9.10 12.98
N THR A 147 -14.14 7.80 12.84
CA THR A 147 -13.65 7.02 11.70
C THR A 147 -14.35 7.40 10.40
N LYS A 148 -15.68 7.60 10.42
CA LYS A 148 -16.45 8.13 9.27
C LYS A 148 -15.94 9.51 8.84
N ALA A 149 -15.78 10.44 9.78
CA ALA A 149 -15.27 11.78 9.50
C ALA A 149 -13.81 11.78 8.99
N ARG A 150 -12.98 10.82 9.44
CA ARG A 150 -11.63 10.63 8.88
C ARG A 150 -11.67 10.09 7.45
N ALA A 151 -12.57 9.14 7.16
CA ALA A 151 -12.75 8.61 5.81
C ALA A 151 -13.29 9.67 4.84
N GLU A 152 -14.24 10.51 5.26
CA GLU A 152 -14.76 11.62 4.46
C GLU A 152 -13.68 12.65 4.14
N ARG A 153 -12.90 13.10 5.14
CA ARG A 153 -11.74 13.99 4.90
C ARG A 153 -10.74 13.39 3.92
N LYS A 154 -10.49 12.08 3.99
CA LYS A 154 -9.58 11.41 3.05
C LYS A 154 -10.13 11.47 1.62
N ARG A 155 -11.43 11.15 1.43
CA ARG A 155 -12.10 11.24 0.12
C ARG A 155 -12.09 12.66 -0.44
N GLU A 156 -12.32 13.66 0.40
CA GLU A 156 -12.26 15.07 -0.01
C GLU A 156 -10.86 15.47 -0.48
N ASN A 157 -9.83 15.09 0.28
CA ASN A 157 -8.44 15.37 -0.10
C ASN A 157 -8.05 14.65 -1.41
N GLU A 158 -8.47 13.40 -1.60
CA GLU A 158 -8.26 12.64 -2.84
C GLU A 158 -8.96 13.32 -4.03
N LYS A 159 -10.22 13.74 -3.86
CA LYS A 159 -10.98 14.45 -4.88
C LYS A 159 -10.32 15.78 -5.25
N TYR A 160 -9.90 16.55 -4.25
CA TYR A 160 -9.20 17.82 -4.47
C TYR A 160 -7.89 17.60 -5.23
N SER A 161 -7.09 16.61 -4.82
CA SER A 161 -5.85 16.26 -5.51
C SER A 161 -6.10 15.90 -6.98
N LEU A 162 -7.10 15.07 -7.25
CA LEU A 162 -7.46 14.66 -8.61
C LEU A 162 -7.95 15.84 -9.47
N GLU A 163 -8.73 16.74 -8.89
CA GLU A 163 -9.20 17.94 -9.58
C GLU A 163 -8.04 18.88 -9.95
N VAL A 164 -7.05 19.02 -9.05
CA VAL A 164 -5.84 19.80 -9.33
C VAL A 164 -5.01 19.15 -10.45
N THR A 165 -4.82 17.84 -10.43
CA THR A 165 -4.07 17.15 -11.49
C THR A 165 -4.78 17.27 -12.84
N MET A 166 -6.11 17.12 -12.89
CA MET A 166 -6.89 17.31 -14.12
C MET A 166 -6.73 18.72 -14.69
N LYS A 167 -6.77 19.76 -13.84
CA LYS A 167 -6.56 21.15 -14.28
C LYS A 167 -5.18 21.37 -14.90
N ILE A 168 -4.14 20.74 -14.35
CA ILE A 168 -2.78 20.82 -14.90
C ILE A 168 -2.71 20.11 -16.25
N GLU A 169 -3.26 18.89 -16.35
CA GLU A 169 -3.28 18.13 -17.59
C GLU A 169 -4.09 18.81 -18.70
N ASP A 170 -5.25 19.38 -18.37
CA ASP A 170 -6.10 20.11 -19.32
C ASP A 170 -5.39 21.37 -19.84
N ALA A 171 -4.69 22.10 -18.97
CA ALA A 171 -3.88 23.24 -19.37
C ALA A 171 -2.74 22.83 -20.31
N GLU A 172 -2.07 21.70 -20.04
CA GLU A 172 -1.00 21.18 -20.88
C GLU A 172 -1.53 20.69 -22.24
N ARG A 173 -2.66 19.97 -22.26
CA ARG A 173 -3.32 19.56 -23.51
C ARG A 173 -3.68 20.75 -24.38
N LYS A 174 -4.27 21.79 -23.79
CA LYS A 174 -4.59 23.03 -24.50
C LYS A 174 -3.34 23.69 -25.08
N ARG A 175 -2.25 23.75 -24.30
CA ARG A 175 -0.96 24.27 -24.77
C ARG A 175 -0.42 23.49 -25.97
N ILE A 176 -0.50 22.16 -25.94
CA ILE A 176 -0.06 21.30 -27.05
C ILE A 176 -0.94 21.51 -28.28
N GLU A 177 -2.25 21.64 -28.11
CA GLU A 177 -3.19 21.94 -29.20
C GLU A 177 -2.90 23.29 -29.85
N ASP A 178 -2.65 24.33 -29.05
CA ASP A 178 -2.30 25.66 -29.53
C ASP A 178 -0.99 25.63 -30.35
N VAL A 179 0.03 24.91 -29.88
CA VAL A 179 1.30 24.71 -30.63
C VAL A 179 1.05 23.98 -31.95
N LYS A 180 0.29 22.88 -31.93
CA LYS A 180 -0.04 22.13 -33.15
C LYS A 180 -0.81 22.98 -34.15
N HIS A 181 -1.74 23.81 -33.69
CA HIS A 181 -2.51 24.71 -34.55
C HIS A 181 -1.61 25.77 -35.18
N GLU A 182 -0.71 26.36 -34.40
CA GLU A 182 0.23 27.37 -34.87
C GLU A 182 1.25 26.80 -35.88
N GLU A 183 1.79 25.61 -35.63
CA GLU A 183 2.67 24.92 -36.58
C GLU A 183 1.95 24.57 -37.88
N ARG A 184 0.70 24.08 -37.81
CA ARG A 184 -0.13 23.84 -39.00
C ARG A 184 -0.32 25.11 -39.80
N LYS A 185 -0.63 26.23 -39.13
CA LYS A 185 -0.82 27.53 -39.79
C LYS A 185 0.45 27.99 -40.50
N LYS A 186 1.61 27.92 -39.83
CA LYS A 186 2.91 28.24 -40.43
C LYS A 186 3.21 27.36 -41.65
N ALA A 187 3.01 26.05 -41.53
CA ALA A 187 3.21 25.12 -42.64
C ALA A 187 2.28 25.44 -43.83
N THR A 188 1.02 25.83 -43.58
CA THR A 188 0.10 26.25 -44.64
C THR A 188 0.55 27.54 -45.32
N GLU A 189 1.00 28.55 -44.56
CA GLU A 189 1.50 29.80 -45.11
C GLU A 189 2.81 29.62 -45.91
N GLU A 190 3.71 28.74 -45.44
CA GLU A 190 4.93 28.36 -46.16
C GLU A 190 4.60 27.67 -47.49
N LEU A 191 3.62 26.75 -47.49
CA LEU A 191 3.16 26.08 -48.69
C LEU A 191 2.56 27.07 -49.70
N GLU A 192 1.78 28.06 -49.25
CA GLU A 192 1.24 29.11 -50.11
C GLU A 192 2.34 29.99 -50.70
N LYS A 193 3.32 30.43 -49.88
CA LYS A 193 4.48 31.19 -50.36
C LYS A 193 5.30 30.40 -51.37
N TRP A 194 5.45 29.08 -51.16
CA TRP A 194 6.15 28.21 -52.10
C TRP A 194 5.41 28.12 -53.44
N LYS A 195 4.08 27.89 -53.42
CA LYS A 195 3.24 27.91 -54.63
C LYS A 195 3.30 29.24 -55.37
N GLU A 196 3.37 30.36 -54.64
CA GLU A 196 3.48 31.68 -55.26
C GLU A 196 4.83 31.90 -55.95
N LYS A 197 5.93 31.49 -55.29
CA LYS A 197 7.27 31.53 -55.91
C LYS A 197 7.33 30.67 -57.16
N GLU A 198 6.74 29.47 -57.13
CA GLU A 198 6.65 28.59 -58.28
C GLU A 198 5.90 29.26 -59.44
N ARG A 199 4.74 29.88 -59.18
CA ARG A 199 3.98 30.63 -60.20
C ARG A 199 4.77 31.80 -60.80
N ILE A 200 5.49 32.57 -59.97
CA ILE A 200 6.33 33.68 -60.43
C ILE A 200 7.51 33.16 -61.27
N GLN A 201 8.14 32.05 -60.85
CA GLN A 201 9.24 31.43 -61.57
C GLN A 201 8.79 30.95 -62.95
N GLU A 202 7.65 30.26 -63.03
CA GLU A 202 7.06 29.86 -64.32
C GLU A 202 6.75 31.07 -65.23
N LEU A 203 6.23 32.16 -64.66
CA LEU A 203 5.92 33.37 -65.42
C LEU A 203 7.20 34.03 -65.95
N ASN A 204 8.25 34.13 -65.13
CA ASN A 204 9.54 34.67 -65.53
C ASN A 204 10.20 33.82 -66.63
N GLU A 205 10.17 32.50 -66.52
CA GLU A 205 10.65 31.61 -67.57
C GLU A 205 9.88 31.78 -68.88
N LYS A 206 8.55 31.97 -68.82
CA LYS A 206 7.72 32.26 -70.00
C LYS A 206 8.08 33.61 -70.61
N ILE A 207 8.34 34.64 -69.81
CA ILE A 207 8.77 35.97 -70.28
C ILE A 207 10.14 35.90 -70.93
N GLN A 208 11.12 35.25 -70.30
CA GLN A 208 12.46 35.06 -70.87
C GLN A 208 12.42 34.30 -72.20
N LYS A 209 11.63 33.21 -72.29
CA LYS A 209 11.43 32.48 -73.55
C LYS A 209 10.81 33.36 -74.64
N LYS A 210 9.90 34.28 -74.30
CA LYS A 210 9.33 35.26 -75.25
C LYS A 210 10.34 36.31 -75.69
N GLN A 211 11.18 36.82 -74.78
CA GLN A 211 12.23 37.79 -75.12
C GLN A 211 13.28 37.17 -76.05
N MET A 212 13.76 35.96 -75.73
CA MET A 212 14.69 35.20 -76.59
C MET A 212 14.10 34.93 -77.99
N ARG A 213 12.79 34.68 -78.09
CA ARG A 213 12.11 34.56 -79.40
C ARG A 213 12.10 35.88 -80.18
N ARG A 214 11.83 37.02 -79.53
CA ARG A 214 11.83 38.34 -80.17
C ARG A 214 13.23 38.78 -80.60
N GLU A 215 14.27 38.49 -79.81
CA GLU A 215 15.65 38.76 -80.19
C GLU A 215 16.10 37.90 -81.38
N ASN A 216 15.71 36.62 -81.42
CA ASN A 216 15.96 35.77 -82.59
C ASN A 216 15.18 36.23 -83.82
N GLU A 217 13.97 36.76 -83.69
CA GLU A 217 13.20 37.35 -84.79
C GLU A 217 13.81 38.68 -85.28
N SER A 218 14.33 39.51 -84.39
CA SER A 218 15.04 40.77 -84.72
C SER A 218 16.37 40.51 -85.43
N ASN A 219 17.16 39.52 -84.97
CA ASN A 219 18.40 39.11 -85.63
C ASN A 219 18.16 38.49 -87.02
N LYS A 220 16.97 37.91 -87.26
CA LYS A 220 16.56 37.41 -88.57
C LYS A 220 16.15 38.53 -89.56
N ALA A 221 15.80 39.71 -89.06
CA ALA A 221 15.42 40.88 -89.86
C ALA A 221 16.62 41.75 -90.31
N VAL A 222 17.82 41.54 -89.75
CA VAL A 222 19.05 42.27 -90.13
C VAL A 222 19.82 41.56 -91.26
N HIS A 223 19.43 40.33 -91.63
CA HIS A 223 20.13 39.50 -92.64
C HIS A 223 19.41 39.40 -93.99
N THR A 224 18.89 40.52 -94.51
CA THR A 224 18.29 40.60 -95.85
C THR A 224 18.71 41.85 -96.61
N ARG A 225 19.97 41.90 -97.09
CA ARG A 225 20.37 42.72 -98.26
C ARG A 225 21.78 42.36 -98.76
N SER A 226 21.89 41.37 -99.64
CA SER A 226 22.74 41.36 -100.85
C SER A 226 22.64 40.01 -101.58
N SER A 227 22.63 40.07 -102.91
CA SER A 227 22.12 39.10 -103.89
C SER A 227 23.19 38.19 -104.52
N GLU A 228 22.74 37.05 -105.07
CA GLU A 228 23.22 36.26 -106.25
C GLU A 228 24.72 35.89 -106.40
N HIS A 229 25.20 34.73 -106.86
CA HIS A 229 24.69 33.43 -107.36
C HIS A 229 25.90 32.46 -107.54
N CYS A 230 25.62 31.17 -107.80
CA CYS A 230 26.39 30.15 -108.55
C CYS A 230 27.07 28.99 -107.79
N SER A 231 26.98 27.82 -108.42
CA SER A 231 26.99 26.44 -107.91
C SER A 231 28.30 25.70 -108.25
N THR A 232 28.75 24.76 -107.41
CA THR A 232 28.91 23.31 -107.72
C THR A 232 29.54 22.53 -106.56
N ALA A 233 29.31 21.21 -106.58
CA ALA A 233 29.35 20.22 -105.50
C ALA A 233 30.74 19.91 -104.89
N THR A 234 30.77 19.41 -103.65
CA THR A 234 31.04 17.99 -103.32
C THR A 234 31.07 17.76 -101.80
N SER A 235 30.38 16.69 -101.40
CA SER A 235 30.57 15.78 -100.25
C SER A 235 31.52 16.15 -99.09
N VAL A 236 30.99 15.99 -97.87
CA VAL A 236 31.55 15.28 -96.68
C VAL A 236 31.10 16.03 -95.42
N GLN A 237 30.39 15.32 -94.55
CA GLN A 237 29.58 15.87 -93.45
C GLN A 237 30.44 16.36 -92.26
N ASN A 238 30.42 17.69 -92.11
CA ASN A 238 30.39 18.52 -90.89
C ASN A 238 31.32 18.20 -89.71
N ASP A 239 32.45 18.92 -89.73
CA ASP A 239 32.84 19.97 -88.77
C ASP A 239 32.61 19.79 -87.26
N SER A 240 33.76 19.69 -86.60
CA SER A 240 34.06 19.96 -85.19
C SER A 240 34.17 21.49 -84.95
N PRO A 241 34.61 22.08 -83.79
CA PRO A 241 35.00 21.53 -82.49
C PRO A 241 34.61 22.41 -81.24
N VAL A 242 34.98 21.93 -80.03
CA VAL A 242 35.40 22.67 -78.79
C VAL A 242 34.39 23.07 -77.67
N ASN A 243 34.35 22.23 -76.60
CA ASN A 243 34.73 22.51 -75.17
C ASN A 243 33.88 23.53 -74.33
N VAL A 244 33.55 23.39 -73.03
CA VAL A 244 34.04 22.60 -71.88
C VAL A 244 32.94 22.54 -70.77
N LYS A 245 32.78 21.37 -70.11
CA LYS A 245 32.30 21.06 -68.72
C LYS A 245 31.03 21.73 -68.13
N GLN A 246 30.03 20.87 -67.90
CA GLN A 246 29.48 20.65 -66.55
C GLN A 246 29.44 19.12 -66.25
N LYS A 247 30.31 18.64 -65.34
CA LYS A 247 30.01 17.52 -64.43
C LYS A 247 29.01 18.05 -63.40
N GLU A 248 27.98 17.40 -62.88
CA GLU A 248 27.35 16.06 -62.86
C GLU A 248 25.91 16.35 -62.34
N LYS A 249 24.82 15.62 -62.61
CA LYS A 249 24.57 14.20 -62.35
C LYS A 249 23.53 13.68 -63.35
N ILE A 250 23.88 12.61 -64.06
CA ILE A 250 22.92 11.84 -64.87
C ILE A 250 22.06 11.03 -63.91
N LEU A 251 20.79 11.39 -63.77
CA LEU A 251 19.81 10.46 -63.22
C LEU A 251 19.44 9.46 -64.33
N PRO A 252 19.37 8.15 -64.05
CA PRO A 252 19.01 7.16 -65.05
C PRO A 252 17.59 7.47 -65.60
N PRO A 253 17.34 7.19 -66.89
CA PRO A 253 16.04 7.47 -67.50
C PRO A 253 14.92 6.77 -66.73
N THR A 254 13.83 7.50 -66.48
CA THR A 254 12.61 6.96 -65.89
C THR A 254 12.06 5.86 -66.81
N ARG A 255 11.80 4.68 -66.24
CA ARG A 255 11.32 3.52 -66.99
C ARG A 255 9.96 3.83 -67.62
N SER A 256 9.72 3.32 -68.83
CA SER A 256 8.44 3.42 -69.53
C SER A 256 7.32 2.78 -68.71
N THR A 257 6.17 3.45 -68.62
CA THR A 257 4.99 2.95 -67.92
C THR A 257 4.29 1.89 -68.77
N GLY A 258 4.10 0.70 -68.21
CA GLY A 258 3.21 -0.34 -68.74
C GLY A 258 1.95 -0.42 -67.89
N CYS A 259 0.79 -0.58 -68.53
CA CYS A 259 -0.44 -0.92 -67.81
C CYS A 259 -0.42 -2.42 -67.48
N ILE A 260 -0.13 -2.76 -66.23
CA ILE A 260 -0.28 -4.12 -65.73
C ILE A 260 -1.72 -4.25 -65.25
N GLN A 261 -2.50 -5.12 -65.88
CA GLN A 261 -3.79 -5.50 -65.31
C GLN A 261 -3.54 -6.36 -64.07
N ILE A 262 -3.72 -5.74 -62.91
CA ILE A 262 -3.66 -6.41 -61.61
C ILE A 262 -5.05 -6.99 -61.37
N GLN A 263 -5.19 -8.30 -61.54
CA GLN A 263 -6.27 -9.01 -60.87
C GLN A 263 -5.82 -9.30 -59.45
N PHE A 264 -6.40 -8.57 -58.49
CA PHE A 264 -6.21 -8.89 -57.09
C PHE A 264 -6.83 -10.25 -56.83
N THR A 265 -5.99 -11.25 -56.57
CA THR A 265 -6.44 -12.43 -55.84
C THR A 265 -7.02 -11.91 -54.53
N PRO A 266 -8.32 -12.14 -54.23
CA PRO A 266 -8.87 -11.68 -52.97
C PRO A 266 -8.01 -12.28 -51.87
N ARG A 267 -7.37 -11.42 -51.08
CA ARG A 267 -6.66 -11.82 -49.88
C ARG A 267 -7.71 -12.29 -48.89
N VAL A 268 -8.09 -13.56 -49.02
CA VAL A 268 -8.63 -14.31 -47.90
C VAL A 268 -7.43 -14.82 -47.10
N PHE A 269 -6.60 -13.88 -46.62
CA PHE A 269 -6.04 -14.13 -45.32
C PHE A 269 -7.26 -14.09 -44.41
N PRO A 270 -7.57 -15.14 -43.62
CA PRO A 270 -8.16 -14.85 -42.35
C PRO A 270 -7.10 -14.00 -41.66
N THR A 271 -7.18 -12.68 -41.83
CA THR A 271 -6.77 -11.80 -40.74
C THR A 271 -7.48 -12.44 -39.58
N ALA A 272 -6.74 -13.08 -38.67
CA ALA A 272 -7.34 -13.53 -37.44
C ALA A 272 -8.21 -12.35 -37.04
N LEU A 273 -9.52 -12.57 -36.97
CA LEU A 273 -10.42 -11.56 -36.45
C LEU A 273 -9.66 -11.04 -35.23
N ARG A 274 -9.55 -9.73 -35.09
CA ARG A 274 -9.13 -9.16 -33.82
C ARG A 274 -10.24 -9.56 -32.85
N GLU A 275 -10.28 -10.84 -32.48
CA GLU A 275 -11.00 -11.37 -31.35
C GLU A 275 -10.51 -10.45 -30.28
N SER A 276 -11.46 -9.62 -29.87
CA SER A 276 -11.20 -8.53 -28.98
C SER A 276 -10.76 -9.21 -27.68
N ARG A 277 -9.44 -9.36 -27.51
CA ARG A 277 -8.84 -9.80 -26.26
C ARG A 277 -9.22 -8.87 -25.11
N VAL A 278 -9.92 -7.77 -25.38
CA VAL A 278 -10.63 -6.94 -24.40
C VAL A 278 -11.44 -7.78 -23.43
N ALA A 279 -12.18 -8.81 -23.85
CA ALA A 279 -12.91 -9.65 -22.89
C ALA A 279 -11.94 -10.43 -21.96
N GLU A 280 -10.87 -11.00 -22.53
CA GLU A 280 -9.84 -11.72 -21.77
C GLU A 280 -9.00 -10.78 -20.87
N GLU A 281 -8.74 -9.56 -21.34
CA GLU A 281 -8.01 -8.49 -20.65
C GLU A 281 -8.87 -7.89 -19.54
N GLU A 282 -10.16 -7.65 -19.78
CA GLU A 282 -11.14 -7.23 -18.77
C GLU A 282 -11.33 -8.32 -17.73
N GLU A 283 -11.44 -9.59 -18.12
CA GLU A 283 -11.46 -10.71 -17.18
C GLU A 283 -10.17 -10.80 -16.37
N TRP A 284 -9.02 -10.60 -16.99
CA TRP A 284 -7.72 -10.59 -16.31
C TRP A 284 -7.63 -9.43 -15.33
N LEU A 285 -8.05 -8.22 -15.72
CA LEU A 285 -8.13 -7.04 -14.87
C LEU A 285 -9.14 -7.23 -13.73
N HIS A 286 -10.29 -7.84 -14.01
CA HIS A 286 -11.31 -8.18 -13.01
C HIS A 286 -10.79 -9.19 -12.01
N LYS A 287 -10.17 -10.29 -12.46
CA LYS A 287 -9.53 -11.30 -11.60
C LYS A 287 -8.44 -10.67 -10.75
N GLN A 288 -7.66 -9.74 -11.31
CA GLN A 288 -6.62 -9.02 -10.57
C GLN A 288 -7.21 -8.02 -9.56
N ALA A 289 -8.28 -7.31 -9.90
CA ALA A 289 -8.98 -6.39 -9.02
C ALA A 289 -9.75 -7.13 -7.90
N GLU A 290 -10.30 -8.30 -8.20
CA GLU A 290 -10.93 -9.19 -7.23
C GLU A 290 -9.89 -9.78 -6.27
N ALA A 291 -8.75 -10.23 -6.77
CA ALA A 291 -7.63 -10.66 -5.93
C ALA A 291 -7.15 -9.52 -5.01
N ARG A 292 -7.00 -8.30 -5.54
CA ARG A 292 -6.67 -7.11 -4.73
C ARG A 292 -7.75 -6.78 -3.69
N ARG A 293 -9.03 -6.91 -4.05
CA ARG A 293 -10.15 -6.71 -3.11
C ARG A 293 -10.17 -7.78 -2.03
N ALA A 294 -9.95 -9.04 -2.37
CA ALA A 294 -9.84 -10.13 -1.39
C ALA A 294 -8.72 -9.87 -0.38
N ILE A 295 -7.55 -9.40 -0.85
CA ILE A 295 -6.43 -9.03 0.02
C ILE A 295 -6.80 -7.86 0.94
N ASN A 296 -7.44 -6.81 0.41
CA ASN A 296 -7.84 -5.62 1.20
C ASN A 296 -8.96 -5.89 2.22
N VAL A 297 -9.80 -6.92 2.02
CA VAL A 297 -10.90 -7.27 2.93
C VAL A 297 -10.40 -8.10 4.13
N VAL A 298 -9.29 -8.82 3.98
CA VAL A 298 -8.81 -9.80 4.98
C VAL A 298 -8.08 -9.14 6.16
N ASP A 299 -7.44 -7.98 5.99
CA ASP A 299 -6.89 -7.20 7.11
C ASP A 299 -6.67 -5.72 6.73
N PRO A 300 -7.35 -4.74 7.36
CA PRO A 300 -7.10 -3.31 7.14
C PRO A 300 -5.64 -2.89 7.45
N GLY A 301 -4.91 -3.68 8.25
CA GLY A 301 -3.48 -3.47 8.52
C GLY A 301 -2.57 -3.77 7.33
N LEU A 302 -3.07 -4.47 6.29
CA LEU A 302 -2.30 -4.76 5.09
C LEU A 302 -2.14 -3.55 4.16
N GLN A 303 -2.92 -2.49 4.38
CA GLN A 303 -3.01 -1.33 3.50
C GLN A 303 -1.83 -0.36 3.62
N ASP A 304 -1.08 -0.44 4.73
CA ASP A 304 0.10 0.37 5.01
C ASP A 304 1.42 -0.31 4.58
N LEU A 305 1.37 -1.55 4.04
CA LEU A 305 2.57 -2.22 3.55
C LEU A 305 3.04 -1.60 2.23
N THR A 306 4.34 -1.39 2.14
CA THR A 306 5.03 -0.91 0.94
C THR A 306 4.82 -1.86 -0.24
N ASP A 307 4.98 -1.40 -1.48
CA ASP A 307 4.74 -2.25 -2.65
C ASP A 307 5.69 -3.47 -2.72
N GLU A 308 6.88 -3.37 -2.12
CA GLU A 308 7.80 -4.50 -1.95
C GLU A 308 7.27 -5.55 -0.96
N GLU A 309 6.63 -5.10 0.12
CA GLU A 309 6.04 -5.94 1.16
C GLU A 309 4.77 -6.68 0.69
N LYS A 310 4.19 -6.27 -0.45
CA LYS A 310 3.09 -7.00 -1.11
C LYS A 310 3.58 -8.19 -1.95
N ASN A 311 4.90 -8.38 -2.10
CA ASN A 311 5.44 -9.53 -2.80
C ASN A 311 5.58 -10.74 -1.84
N PRO A 312 4.89 -11.88 -2.09
CA PRO A 312 4.97 -13.05 -1.22
C PRO A 312 6.38 -13.66 -1.15
N GLU A 313 7.18 -13.52 -2.22
CA GLU A 313 8.56 -14.01 -2.26
C GLU A 313 9.47 -13.20 -1.32
N TRP A 314 9.28 -11.88 -1.27
CA TRP A 314 10.02 -11.01 -0.37
C TRP A 314 9.69 -11.34 1.10
N LEU A 315 8.41 -11.56 1.42
CA LEU A 315 7.99 -11.96 2.76
C LEU A 315 8.51 -13.35 3.15
N LYS A 316 8.59 -14.28 2.20
CA LYS A 316 9.24 -15.59 2.40
C LYS A 316 10.69 -15.40 2.83
N ASP A 317 11.45 -14.59 2.10
CA ASP A 317 12.86 -14.34 2.39
C ASP A 317 13.04 -13.60 3.71
N LYS A 318 12.16 -12.64 4.02
CA LYS A 318 12.13 -11.97 5.33
C LYS A 318 11.86 -12.96 6.46
N GLY A 319 10.89 -13.85 6.29
CA GLY A 319 10.59 -14.93 7.24
C GLY A 319 11.79 -15.85 7.45
N ASN A 320 12.49 -16.23 6.38
CA ASN A 320 13.70 -17.05 6.46
C ASN A 320 14.84 -16.35 7.20
N LYS A 321 15.05 -15.04 6.96
CA LYS A 321 16.05 -14.24 7.67
C LYS A 321 15.72 -14.13 9.16
N LEU A 322 14.46 -13.91 9.51
CA LEU A 322 14.01 -13.85 10.91
C LEU A 322 14.16 -15.21 11.61
N PHE A 323 13.84 -16.30 10.92
CA PHE A 323 14.05 -17.66 11.42
C PHE A 323 15.52 -17.94 11.67
N ALA A 324 16.41 -17.52 10.77
CA ALA A 324 17.86 -17.64 10.94
C ALA A 324 18.38 -16.75 12.09
N ALA A 325 17.77 -15.59 12.32
CA ALA A 325 18.08 -14.71 13.45
C ALA A 325 17.56 -15.24 14.80
N GLY A 326 16.75 -16.31 14.80
CA GLY A 326 16.17 -16.91 15.99
C GLY A 326 14.86 -16.27 16.46
N ASP A 327 14.37 -15.22 15.78
CA ASP A 327 13.05 -14.65 16.06
C ASP A 327 11.97 -15.43 15.32
N ILE A 328 11.54 -16.53 15.95
CA ILE A 328 10.60 -17.48 15.35
C ILE A 328 9.18 -16.89 15.30
N LEU A 329 8.79 -16.05 16.27
CA LEU A 329 7.44 -15.46 16.30
C LEU A 329 7.26 -14.41 15.19
N ALA A 330 8.26 -13.54 15.00
CA ALA A 330 8.23 -12.59 13.89
C ALA A 330 8.27 -13.32 12.53
N ALA A 331 9.02 -14.43 12.42
CA ALA A 331 9.04 -15.25 11.22
C ALA A 331 7.65 -15.84 10.89
N VAL A 332 6.92 -16.36 11.89
CA VAL A 332 5.53 -16.85 11.72
C VAL A 332 4.63 -15.73 11.22
N ASN A 333 4.73 -14.52 11.79
CA ASN A 333 3.91 -13.39 11.36
C ASN A 333 4.19 -12.99 9.91
N ALA A 334 5.47 -12.89 9.51
CA ALA A 334 5.84 -12.59 8.14
C ALA A 334 5.32 -13.65 7.14
N LEU A 335 5.40 -14.94 7.51
CA LEU A 335 4.90 -16.04 6.69
C LEU A 335 3.37 -16.09 6.64
N ASN A 336 2.68 -15.72 7.72
CA ASN A 336 1.22 -15.59 7.74
C ASN A 336 0.76 -14.52 6.73
N LEU A 337 1.42 -13.35 6.73
CA LEU A 337 1.15 -12.29 5.76
C LEU A 337 1.42 -12.78 4.32
N ALA A 338 2.51 -13.53 4.12
CA ALA A 338 2.82 -14.09 2.80
C ALA A 338 1.72 -15.04 2.30
N ILE A 339 1.17 -15.89 3.19
CA ILE A 339 0.09 -16.83 2.87
C ILE A 339 -1.22 -16.10 2.59
N GLN A 340 -1.51 -15.00 3.31
CA GLN A 340 -2.68 -14.16 3.02
C GLN A 340 -2.61 -13.52 1.63
N LEU A 341 -1.41 -13.14 1.18
CA LEU A 341 -1.19 -12.61 -0.17
C LEU A 341 -1.28 -13.70 -1.24
N ASN A 342 -0.61 -14.85 -1.01
CA ASN A 342 -0.66 -15.98 -1.93
C ASN A 342 -0.65 -17.32 -1.18
N ASN A 343 -1.80 -17.98 -1.20
CA ASN A 343 -2.01 -19.29 -0.57
C ASN A 343 -1.65 -20.49 -1.46
N LYS A 344 -1.13 -20.27 -2.67
CA LYS A 344 -0.78 -21.35 -3.62
C LYS A 344 0.69 -21.76 -3.56
N ILE A 345 1.52 -21.06 -2.80
CA ILE A 345 2.96 -21.33 -2.72
C ILE A 345 3.22 -22.34 -1.59
N PRO A 346 3.63 -23.60 -1.91
CA PRO A 346 3.83 -24.64 -0.88
C PRO A 346 5.01 -24.33 0.05
N GLU A 347 6.03 -23.60 -0.42
CA GLU A 347 7.19 -23.24 0.38
C GLU A 347 6.86 -22.36 1.59
N LEU A 348 5.80 -21.54 1.49
CA LEU A 348 5.37 -20.69 2.60
C LEU A 348 4.85 -21.52 3.77
N TYR A 349 3.96 -22.48 3.48
CA TYR A 349 3.47 -23.46 4.47
C TYR A 349 4.59 -24.32 5.02
N LEU A 350 5.52 -24.73 4.15
CA LEU A 350 6.68 -25.49 4.57
C LEU A 350 7.51 -24.65 5.57
N ASN A 351 7.91 -23.42 5.25
CA ASN A 351 8.69 -22.57 6.16
C ASN A 351 7.93 -22.25 7.46
N ARG A 352 6.60 -22.07 7.39
CA ARG A 352 5.77 -21.83 8.58
C ARG A 352 5.71 -23.07 9.48
N SER A 353 5.59 -24.27 8.92
CA SER A 353 5.65 -25.53 9.67
C SER A 353 6.99 -25.71 10.41
N ALA A 354 8.11 -25.27 9.83
CA ALA A 354 9.40 -25.29 10.54
C ALA A 354 9.42 -24.35 11.76
N CYS A 355 8.83 -23.17 11.61
CA CYS A 355 8.69 -22.21 12.70
C CYS A 355 7.78 -22.78 13.81
N HIS A 356 6.65 -23.38 13.44
CA HIS A 356 5.74 -24.01 14.40
C HIS A 356 6.36 -25.20 15.11
N LEU A 357 7.15 -26.03 14.41
CA LEU A 357 7.88 -27.13 15.02
C LEU A 357 8.89 -26.63 16.07
N LYS A 358 9.61 -25.53 15.77
CA LYS A 358 10.52 -24.90 16.74
C LYS A 358 9.80 -24.33 17.96
N LEU A 359 8.57 -23.84 17.79
CA LEU A 359 7.71 -23.35 18.87
C LEU A 359 6.93 -24.46 19.59
N ARG A 360 7.12 -25.74 19.23
CA ARG A 360 6.32 -26.89 19.69
C ARG A 360 4.81 -26.76 19.47
N ASN A 361 4.41 -26.04 18.43
CA ASN A 361 3.02 -25.97 17.98
C ASN A 361 2.72 -27.15 17.03
N LEU A 362 2.62 -28.35 17.60
CA LEU A 362 2.60 -29.62 16.83
C LEU A 362 1.40 -29.75 15.91
N HIS A 363 0.18 -29.45 16.39
CA HIS A 363 -1.03 -29.51 15.57
C HIS A 363 -0.97 -28.58 14.35
N LYS A 364 -0.51 -27.33 14.54
CA LYS A 364 -0.33 -26.37 13.43
C LYS A 364 0.74 -26.83 12.44
N THR A 365 1.79 -27.48 12.93
CA THR A 365 2.83 -28.07 12.08
C THR A 365 2.26 -29.16 11.17
N ILE A 366 1.37 -30.00 11.70
CA ILE A 366 0.69 -31.06 10.94
C ILE A 366 -0.24 -30.46 9.88
N GLU A 367 -1.02 -29.45 10.25
CA GLU A 367 -1.92 -28.75 9.32
C GLU A 367 -1.13 -28.12 8.15
N ASP A 368 -0.08 -27.35 8.45
CA ASP A 368 0.75 -26.70 7.44
C ASP A 368 1.48 -27.68 6.54
N SER A 369 2.04 -28.75 7.13
CA SER A 369 2.75 -29.76 6.35
C SER A 369 1.80 -30.53 5.43
N SER A 370 0.56 -30.78 5.89
CA SER A 370 -0.47 -31.43 5.07
C SER A 370 -0.93 -30.53 3.94
N LYS A 371 -1.16 -29.24 4.20
CA LYS A 371 -1.48 -28.23 3.18
C LYS A 371 -0.37 -28.11 2.13
N ALA A 372 0.89 -28.12 2.57
CA ALA A 372 2.04 -28.11 1.67
C ALA A 372 2.04 -29.35 0.76
N LEU A 373 1.75 -30.54 1.30
CA LEU A 373 1.68 -31.78 0.51
C LEU A 373 0.53 -31.77 -0.51
N GLU A 374 -0.64 -31.23 -0.14
CA GLU A 374 -1.77 -31.03 -1.07
C GLU A 374 -1.35 -30.19 -2.28
N LEU A 375 -0.67 -29.06 -2.02
CA LEU A 375 -0.17 -28.14 -3.05
C LEU A 375 1.00 -28.73 -3.89
N LEU A 376 1.73 -29.71 -3.36
CA LEU A 376 2.84 -30.39 -4.05
C LEU A 376 2.36 -31.56 -4.95
N THR A 377 1.09 -31.58 -5.29
CA THR A 377 0.48 -32.53 -6.24
C THR A 377 0.43 -31.90 -7.64
N PRO A 378 0.91 -32.57 -8.71
CA PRO A 378 1.38 -33.95 -8.78
C PRO A 378 2.81 -34.17 -8.24
N PRO A 379 3.16 -35.41 -7.84
CA PRO A 379 4.50 -35.76 -7.39
C PRO A 379 5.49 -35.74 -8.58
N VAL A 380 6.38 -34.75 -8.60
CA VAL A 380 7.42 -34.58 -9.64
C VAL A 380 8.81 -34.62 -9.00
N GLN A 381 9.86 -34.92 -9.76
CA GLN A 381 11.23 -34.91 -9.23
C GLN A 381 11.67 -33.51 -8.77
N GLY A 382 11.25 -32.44 -9.48
CA GLY A 382 11.57 -31.06 -9.09
C GLY A 382 11.01 -30.65 -7.72
N ASN A 383 9.91 -31.26 -7.27
CA ASN A 383 9.30 -30.98 -5.97
C ASN A 383 9.58 -32.06 -4.91
N ALA A 384 10.42 -33.06 -5.23
CA ALA A 384 10.74 -34.17 -4.34
C ALA A 384 11.36 -33.71 -3.01
N SER A 385 12.30 -32.75 -3.05
CA SER A 385 12.94 -32.20 -1.86
C SER A 385 11.94 -31.53 -0.91
N ALA A 386 10.98 -30.78 -1.46
CA ALA A 386 9.93 -30.12 -0.67
C ALA A 386 8.97 -31.15 -0.04
N ARG A 387 8.58 -32.19 -0.80
CA ARG A 387 7.75 -33.28 -0.30
C ARG A 387 8.42 -34.05 0.85
N ILE A 388 9.71 -34.38 0.70
CA ILE A 388 10.50 -35.02 1.78
C ILE A 388 10.47 -34.14 3.03
N LYS A 389 10.77 -32.83 2.91
CA LYS A 389 10.76 -31.92 4.06
C LYS A 389 9.38 -31.85 4.73
N ALA A 390 8.30 -31.85 3.96
CA ALA A 390 6.94 -31.82 4.49
C ALA A 390 6.60 -33.11 5.25
N HIS A 391 6.87 -34.29 4.68
CA HIS A 391 6.70 -35.58 5.35
C HIS A 391 7.52 -35.65 6.64
N LEU A 392 8.80 -35.25 6.61
CA LEU A 392 9.66 -35.28 7.80
C LEU A 392 9.15 -34.37 8.91
N ARG A 393 8.69 -33.15 8.59
CA ARG A 393 8.15 -32.22 9.60
C ARG A 393 6.85 -32.71 10.19
N ARG A 394 5.96 -33.24 9.37
CA ARG A 394 4.69 -33.83 9.82
C ARG A 394 4.93 -35.08 10.68
N GLY A 395 5.79 -35.99 10.22
CA GLY A 395 6.15 -37.19 10.96
C GLY A 395 6.84 -36.89 12.29
N THR A 396 7.71 -35.87 12.34
CA THR A 396 8.32 -35.41 13.60
C THR A 396 7.26 -34.88 14.56
N ALA A 397 6.32 -34.06 14.07
CA ALA A 397 5.24 -33.55 14.91
C ALA A 397 4.31 -34.67 15.42
N PHE A 398 4.04 -35.70 14.62
CA PHE A 398 3.31 -36.90 15.08
C PHE A 398 4.07 -37.66 16.17
N CYS A 399 5.38 -37.87 16.00
CA CYS A 399 6.20 -38.53 17.03
C CYS A 399 6.27 -37.72 18.33
N GLU A 400 6.31 -36.39 18.27
CA GLU A 400 6.24 -35.53 19.46
C GLU A 400 4.85 -35.52 20.13
N LEU A 401 3.81 -35.92 19.41
CA LEU A 401 2.45 -36.17 19.93
C LEU A 401 2.23 -37.63 20.35
N GLU A 402 3.29 -38.45 20.37
CA GLU A 402 3.25 -39.90 20.69
C GLU A 402 2.43 -40.75 19.69
N LEU A 403 2.09 -40.17 18.53
CA LEU A 403 1.46 -40.84 17.40
C LEU A 403 2.53 -41.47 16.50
N TYR A 404 3.22 -42.48 17.03
CA TYR A 404 4.41 -43.06 16.39
C TYR A 404 4.09 -43.83 15.10
N VAL A 405 2.91 -44.41 14.96
CA VAL A 405 2.53 -45.21 13.78
C VAL A 405 2.36 -44.29 12.55
N GLU A 406 1.62 -43.20 12.71
CA GLU A 406 1.44 -42.17 11.69
C GLU A 406 2.77 -41.47 11.38
N GLY A 407 3.56 -41.20 12.43
CA GLY A 407 4.91 -40.68 12.29
C GLY A 407 5.78 -41.58 11.42
N LEU A 408 5.83 -42.88 11.70
CA LEU A 408 6.62 -43.85 10.94
C LEU A 408 6.21 -43.90 9.47
N GLN A 409 4.90 -43.85 9.17
CA GLN A 409 4.40 -43.83 7.81
C GLN A 409 4.95 -42.63 7.01
N ASP A 410 5.00 -41.44 7.62
CA ASP A 410 5.59 -40.25 7.01
C ASP A 410 7.11 -40.39 6.79
N TYR A 411 7.83 -40.98 7.75
CA TYR A 411 9.26 -41.29 7.57
C TYR A 411 9.52 -42.31 6.45
N GLU A 412 8.69 -43.34 6.33
CA GLU A 412 8.81 -44.34 5.28
C GLU A 412 8.49 -43.78 3.90
N THR A 413 7.47 -42.93 3.78
CA THR A 413 7.20 -42.20 2.53
C THR A 413 8.33 -41.26 2.14
N ALA A 414 8.97 -40.58 3.09
CA ALA A 414 10.18 -39.80 2.84
C ALA A 414 11.34 -40.68 2.33
N LEU A 415 11.56 -41.86 2.91
CA LEU A 415 12.59 -42.82 2.48
C LEU A 415 12.32 -43.42 1.10
N LYS A 416 11.04 -43.57 0.71
CA LYS A 416 10.68 -43.99 -0.66
C LYS A 416 11.08 -42.94 -1.70
N ILE A 417 11.06 -41.65 -1.34
CA ILE A 417 11.46 -40.56 -2.24
C ILE A 417 12.99 -40.38 -2.25
N ASP A 418 13.64 -40.40 -1.08
CA ASP A 418 15.10 -40.35 -0.95
C ASP A 418 15.63 -41.51 -0.08
N PRO A 419 15.95 -42.66 -0.71
CA PRO A 419 16.50 -43.82 -0.01
C PRO A 419 17.95 -43.64 0.47
N THR A 420 18.63 -42.56 0.10
CA THR A 420 20.06 -42.37 0.41
C THR A 420 20.28 -41.71 1.77
N ASN A 421 19.25 -41.05 2.31
CA ASN A 421 19.35 -40.27 3.52
C ASN A 421 19.49 -41.13 4.79
N GLN A 422 20.71 -41.29 5.27
CA GLN A 422 21.03 -42.09 6.45
C GLN A 422 20.39 -41.55 7.73
N LYS A 423 20.23 -40.23 7.85
CA LYS A 423 19.61 -39.61 9.04
C LYS A 423 18.16 -40.06 9.16
N VAL A 424 17.40 -39.96 8.07
CA VAL A 424 15.98 -40.38 8.03
C VAL A 424 15.84 -41.87 8.31
N LYS A 425 16.76 -42.72 7.81
CA LYS A 425 16.77 -44.16 8.15
C LYS A 425 16.96 -44.38 9.64
N SER A 426 17.96 -43.74 10.23
CA SER A 426 18.24 -43.89 11.66
C SER A 426 17.08 -43.41 12.54
N ASP A 427 16.39 -42.34 12.14
CA ASP A 427 15.23 -41.81 12.86
C ASP A 427 14.01 -42.74 12.70
N ALA A 428 13.76 -43.29 11.52
CA ALA A 428 12.73 -44.30 11.29
C ALA A 428 12.96 -45.59 12.12
N GLU A 429 14.22 -46.04 12.22
CA GLU A 429 14.58 -47.20 13.05
C GLU A 429 14.35 -46.94 14.55
N LYS A 430 14.66 -45.73 15.05
CA LYS A 430 14.35 -45.35 16.44
C LYS A 430 12.85 -45.41 16.70
N ILE A 431 12.04 -44.87 15.78
CA ILE A 431 10.57 -44.89 15.90
C ILE A 431 10.07 -46.35 15.93
N ARG A 432 10.59 -47.23 15.06
CA ARG A 432 10.24 -48.67 15.08
C ARG A 432 10.55 -49.34 16.41
N ARG A 433 11.71 -49.04 17.02
CA ARG A 433 12.05 -49.59 18.34
C ARG A 433 11.11 -49.09 19.44
N ILE A 434 10.71 -47.82 19.39
CA ILE A 434 9.74 -47.25 20.34
C ILE A 434 8.39 -47.98 20.22
N ILE A 435 7.90 -48.17 18.99
CA ILE A 435 6.65 -48.91 18.73
C ILE A 435 6.76 -50.34 19.27
N GLN A 436 7.84 -51.05 18.98
CA GLN A 436 8.07 -52.41 19.49
C GLN A 436 8.11 -52.47 21.02
N SER A 437 8.79 -51.53 21.67
CA SER A 437 8.82 -51.44 23.14
C SER A 437 7.41 -51.20 23.70
N SER A 438 6.67 -50.25 23.14
CA SER A 438 5.32 -49.92 23.61
C SER A 438 4.33 -51.08 23.45
N LEU A 439 4.55 -51.98 22.48
CA LEU A 439 3.72 -53.18 22.32
C LEU A 439 4.00 -54.22 23.40
N LEU A 440 5.28 -54.36 23.80
CA LEU A 440 5.69 -55.29 24.86
C LEU A 440 5.28 -54.83 26.26
N ASP A 441 5.17 -53.51 26.48
CA ASP A 441 4.74 -52.96 27.77
C ASP A 441 3.20 -53.06 27.99
N ASN A 442 2.44 -53.39 26.94
CA ASN A 442 0.97 -53.53 26.97
C ASN A 442 0.49 -54.99 27.02
N GLU A 443 1.40 -55.97 27.00
CA GLU A 443 1.14 -57.40 27.26
C GLU A 443 1.47 -57.75 28.72
#